data_AF-A0A836K1Y7-F1
#
_entry.id   AF-A0A836K1Y7-F1
#
_cell.length_a   1.000
_cell.length_b   1.000
_cell.length_c   1.000
_cell.angle_alpha   90.00
_cell.angle_beta   90.00
_cell.angle_gamma   90.00
#
_symmetry.space_group_name_H-M   'P 1'
#
loop_
_entity.id
_entity.type
_entity.pdbx_description
1 polymer ?
#
loop_
_entity_poly.entity_id
_entity_poly.type
_entity_poly.pdbx_seq_one_letter_code
_entity_poly.pdbx_strand_id
1 'polypeptide(L)' 'MLIYFDLAQRKKLAMLDLFIAAHREGVMTDLEIRQEVDTIMFGGHDTTAASLSFILALLAEHKDIQVFIVKYKL' A
#
# COMPACT_ATOMS: atom_id res chain seq x y z
N MET A 1 -34.20 0.89 -1.07
CA MET A 1 -33.60 2.20 -0.71
C MET A 1 -32.59 2.08 0.42
N LEU A 2 -32.89 1.36 1.53
CA LEU A 2 -31.95 1.20 2.66
C LEU A 2 -30.67 0.38 2.32
N ILE A 3 -30.77 -0.63 1.45
CA ILE A 3 -29.61 -1.45 1.04
C ILE A 3 -28.62 -0.67 0.15
N TYR A 4 -29.11 0.27 -0.66
CA TYR A 4 -28.27 1.10 -1.54
C TYR A 4 -27.45 2.15 -0.76
N PHE A 5 -27.96 2.62 0.39
CA PHE A 5 -27.24 3.57 1.23
C PHE A 5 -26.04 2.93 1.94
N ASP A 6 -26.17 1.67 2.35
CA ASP A 6 -25.11 0.90 3.02
C ASP A 6 -23.94 0.57 2.07
N LEU A 7 -24.22 0.34 0.79
CA LEU A 7 -23.19 0.16 -0.25
C LEU A 7 -22.40 1.46 -0.53
N ALA A 8 -23.05 2.62 -0.43
CA ALA A 8 -22.43 3.92 -0.70
C ALA A 8 -21.55 4.44 0.46
N GLN A 9 -21.68 3.88 1.67
CA GLN A 9 -20.99 4.31 2.88
C GLN A 9 -19.93 3.31 3.39
N ARG A 10 -19.59 2.26 2.63
CA ARG A 10 -18.45 1.38 2.96
C ARG A 10 -17.15 2.19 2.94
N LYS A 11 -16.82 2.81 4.07
CA LYS A 11 -15.52 3.43 4.33
C LYS A 11 -14.45 2.39 4.00
N LYS A 12 -13.56 2.72 3.06
CA LYS A 12 -12.31 1.98 2.90
C LYS A 12 -11.55 2.12 4.20
N LEU A 13 -11.52 1.06 4.99
CA LEU A 13 -10.67 0.97 6.17
C LEU A 13 -9.22 0.90 5.71
N ALA A 14 -8.34 1.70 6.30
CA ALA A 14 -6.92 1.53 6.10
C ALA A 14 -6.46 0.23 6.76
N MET A 15 -5.29 -0.28 6.39
CA MET A 15 -4.76 -1.54 6.92
C MET A 15 -4.76 -1.60 8.46
N LEU A 16 -4.32 -0.52 9.12
CA LEU A 16 -4.32 -0.44 10.58
C LEU A 16 -5.73 -0.43 11.17
N ASP A 17 -6.71 0.19 10.48
CA ASP A 17 -8.10 0.16 10.93
C ASP A 17 -8.67 -1.27 10.89
N LEU A 18 -8.26 -2.08 9.90
CA LEU A 18 -8.65 -3.49 9.80
C LEU A 18 -8.05 -4.31 10.95
N PHE A 19 -6.77 -4.10 11.29
CA PHE A 19 -6.14 -4.79 12.41
C PHE A 19 -6.75 -4.40 13.76
N ILE A 20 -7.08 -3.12 13.96
CA ILE A 20 -7.77 -2.65 15.17
C ILE A 20 -9.17 -3.27 15.27
N ALA A 21 -9.89 -3.41 14.16
CA ALA A 21 -11.19 -4.09 14.15
C ALA A 21 -11.06 -5.58 14.50
N ALA A 22 -10.09 -6.28 13.90
CA ALA A 22 -9.81 -7.69 14.20
C ALA A 22 -9.43 -7.91 15.67
N HIS A 23 -8.67 -6.98 16.27
CA HIS A 23 -8.35 -7.02 17.69
C HIS A 23 -9.60 -6.91 18.58
N ARG A 24 -10.51 -5.98 18.26
CA ARG A 24 -11.77 -5.78 19.00
C ARG A 24 -12.68 -6.99 18.93
N GLU A 25 -12.64 -7.74 17.84
CA GLU A 25 -13.39 -8.99 17.65
C GLU A 25 -12.67 -10.20 18.29
N GLY A 26 -11.50 -10.02 18.89
CA GLY A 26 -10.71 -11.09 19.51
C GLY A 26 -10.05 -12.04 18.50
N VAL A 27 -9.97 -11.64 17.23
CA VAL A 27 -9.39 -12.44 16.14
C VAL A 27 -7.87 -12.37 16.12
N MET A 28 -7.30 -11.24 16.56
CA MET A 28 -5.85 -11.03 16.65
C MET A 28 -5.46 -10.40 17.98
N THR A 29 -4.32 -10.81 18.50
CA THR A 29 -3.66 -10.19 19.65
C THR A 29 -2.82 -8.98 19.22
N ASP A 30 -2.51 -8.09 20.18
CA ASP A 30 -1.60 -6.96 19.93
C ASP A 30 -0.21 -7.41 19.43
N LEU A 31 0.25 -8.59 19.86
CA LEU A 31 1.52 -9.15 19.43
C LEU A 31 1.50 -9.56 17.96
N GLU A 32 0.46 -10.28 17.53
CA GLU A 32 0.29 -10.70 16.14
C GLU A 32 0.15 -9.50 15.21
N ILE A 33 -0.58 -8.46 15.62
CA ILE A 33 -0.70 -7.22 14.84
C ILE A 33 0.66 -6.56 14.64
N ARG A 34 1.48 -6.46 15.70
CA ARG A 34 2.83 -5.90 15.59
C ARG A 34 3.72 -6.72 14.65
N GLN A 35 3.66 -8.06 14.75
CA GLN A 35 4.44 -8.95 13.90
C GLN A 35 4.08 -8.80 12.42
N GLU A 36 2.79 -8.70 12.08
CA GLU A 36 2.34 -8.50 10.70
C GLU A 36 2.74 -7.12 10.18
N VAL A 37 2.56 -6.06 10.99
CA VAL A 37 2.98 -4.71 10.62
C VAL A 37 4.50 -4.65 10.38
N ASP A 38 5.30 -5.25 11.25
CA ASP A 38 6.75 -5.30 11.10
C ASP A 38 7.14 -6.06 9.83
N THR A 39 6.52 -7.22 9.58
CA THR A 39 6.79 -8.01 8.38
C THR A 39 6.47 -7.24 7.10
N ILE A 40 5.33 -6.54 7.06
CA ILE A 40 4.93 -5.73 5.90
C ILE A 40 5.88 -4.55 5.71
N MET A 41 6.25 -3.85 6.78
CA MET A 41 7.14 -2.69 6.71
C MET A 41 8.55 -3.08 6.29
N PHE A 42 9.14 -4.11 6.92
CA PHE A 42 10.48 -4.57 6.59
C PHE A 42 10.54 -5.25 5.22
N GLY A 43 9.60 -6.16 4.94
CA GLY A 43 9.52 -6.83 3.64
C GLY A 43 9.25 -5.86 2.50
N GLY A 44 8.38 -4.86 2.75
CA GLY A 44 8.05 -3.83 1.78
C GLY A 44 9.18 -2.82 1.56
N HIS A 45 9.94 -2.47 2.60
CA HIS A 45 10.99 -1.45 2.51
C HIS A 45 12.09 -1.86 1.52
N ASP A 46 12.73 -3.00 1.75
CA ASP A 46 13.90 -3.42 0.96
C ASP A 46 13.51 -3.75 -0.48
N THR A 47 12.37 -4.43 -0.66
CA THR A 47 11.89 -4.84 -1.99
C THR A 47 11.42 -3.65 -2.82
N THR A 48 10.74 -2.67 -2.22
CA THR A 48 10.30 -1.45 -2.91
C THR A 48 11.50 -0.57 -3.23
N ALA A 49 12.44 -0.40 -2.30
CA ALA A 49 13.66 0.37 -2.54
C ALA A 49 14.47 -0.21 -3.70
N ALA A 50 14.75 -1.52 -3.69
CA ALA A 50 15.44 -2.19 -4.79
C ALA A 50 14.69 -2.04 -6.12
N SER A 51 13.37 -2.24 -6.10
CA SER A 51 12.53 -2.09 -7.29
C SER A 51 12.61 -0.66 -7.86
N LEU A 52 12.51 0.36 -7.00
CA LEU A 52 12.68 1.76 -7.42
C LEU A 52 14.08 2.01 -7.98
N SER A 53 15.13 1.47 -7.38
CA SER A 53 16.50 1.60 -7.90
C SER A 53 16.62 1.05 -9.32
N PHE A 54 16.05 -0.13 -9.59
CA PHE A 54 16.04 -0.70 -10.95
C PHE A 54 15.21 0.13 -11.92
N ILE A 55 14.03 0.59 -11.51
CA ILE A 55 13.17 1.46 -12.34
C ILE A 55 13.92 2.74 -12.71
N LEU A 56 14.57 3.39 -11.75
CA LEU A 56 15.34 4.61 -11.99
C LEU A 56 16.56 4.36 -12.90
N ALA A 57 17.25 3.24 -12.74
CA ALA A 57 18.36 2.85 -13.61
C ALA A 57 17.90 2.66 -15.06
N LEU A 58 16.79 1.95 -15.28
CA LEU A 58 16.21 1.76 -16.61
C LEU A 58 15.74 3.09 -17.21
N LEU A 59 15.09 3.94 -16.42
CA LEU A 59 14.68 5.27 -16.90
C LEU A 59 15.87 6.15 -17.29
N ALA A 60 17.00 6.05 -16.59
CA ALA A 60 18.21 6.81 -16.92
C ALA A 60 18.84 6.36 -18.25
N GLU A 61 18.76 5.06 -18.58
CA GLU A 61 19.23 4.50 -19.84
C GLU A 61 18.29 4.83 -21.02
N HIS A 62 16.98 4.80 -20.78
CA HIS A 62 15.94 5.01 -21.79
C HIS A 62 15.39 6.45 -21.81
N LYS A 63 16.19 7.39 -22.33
CA LYS A 63 15.88 8.83 -22.35
C LYS A 63 14.58 9.18 -23.07
N ASP A 64 14.21 8.45 -24.11
CA ASP A 64 12.95 8.60 -24.86
C ASP A 64 11.73 8.34 -23.97
N ILE A 65 11.79 7.27 -23.17
CA ILE A 65 10.76 6.93 -22.18
C ILE A 65 10.72 7.96 -21.06
N GLN A 66 11.89 8.40 -20.57
CA GLN A 66 11.98 9.44 -19.54
C GLN A 66 11.32 10.74 -20.01
N VAL A 67 11.61 11.20 -21.23
CA VAL A 67 11.02 12.42 -21.82
C VAL A 67 9.52 12.25 -22.04
N PHE A 68 9.07 11.08 -22.48
CA PHE A 68 7.64 10.76 -22.58
C PHE A 68 6.94 10.93 -21.22
N ILE A 69 7.44 10.29 -20.16
CA ILE A 69 6.83 10.36 -18.82
C ILE A 69 6.79 11.79 -18.28
N VAL A 70 7.87 12.57 -18.45
CA VAL A 70 7.94 13.95 -17.96
C VAL A 70 6.96 14.86 -18.70
N LYS A 71 6.79 14.68 -20.02
CA LYS A 71 5.88 15.51 -20.83
C LYS A 71 4.41 15.37 -20.45
N TYR A 72 3.96 14.22 -19.99
CA TYR A 72 2.56 14.00 -19.56
C TYR A 72 2.30 14.35 -18.09
N LYS A 73 3.32 14.87 -17.38
CA LYS A 73 3.21 15.28 -15.97
C LYS A 73 3.01 16.81 -15.80
N LEU A 74 2.93 17.56 -16.90
CA LEU A 74 2.59 18.99 -17.00
C LEU A 74 1.38 19.16 -17.94
#